data_AF-A0A8H2E8L9-F1
#
_entry.id   AF-A0A8H2E8L9-F1
#
_cell.length_a   1.000
_cell.length_b   1.000
_cell.length_c   1.000
_cell.angle_alpha   90.00
_cell.angle_beta   90.00
_cell.angle_gamma   90.00
#
_symmetry.space_group_name_H-M   'P 1'
#
loop_
_entity.id
_entity.type
_entity.pdbx_description
1 polymer ?
#
loop_
_entity_poly.entity_id
_entity_poly.type
_entity_poly.pdbx_seq_one_letter_code
_entity_poly.pdbx_strand_id
1 'polypeptide(L)'
;MSLESGIYTIKCKLNGNLVGRHLVEDRSGNPKPVYALGAGNEPPQWVVEKCEEGYILSNNGGRAASIDDKLFAILMEEEFDSAETWVIEAQPHQGENLYTVKTKSQSKAWSQTTEVGSEPDTFIIAVDYFTVRESLPVQYLPHNLFEFVSIGDMQD
;
A
#
# COMPACT_ATOMS: atom_id res chain seq x y z
N MET A 1 5.11 -16.84 -6.07
CA MET A 1 6.40 -16.22 -5.69
C MET A 1 6.12 -15.25 -4.56
N SER A 2 6.92 -15.26 -3.50
CA SER A 2 6.88 -14.19 -2.49
C SER A 2 7.47 -12.91 -3.06
N LEU A 3 7.02 -11.75 -2.58
CA LEU A 3 7.69 -10.48 -2.86
C LEU A 3 9.04 -10.45 -2.12
N GLU A 4 10.08 -9.91 -2.72
CA GLU A 4 11.40 -9.80 -2.10
C GLU A 4 11.60 -8.40 -1.48
N SER A 5 12.46 -8.31 -0.46
CA SER A 5 12.82 -7.02 0.12
C SER A 5 13.46 -6.11 -0.93
N GLY A 6 13.17 -4.82 -0.91
CA GLY A 6 13.68 -3.87 -1.90
C GLY A 6 12.95 -2.53 -1.89
N ILE A 7 13.26 -1.71 -2.90
CA ILE A 7 12.62 -0.41 -3.09
C ILE A 7 11.68 -0.50 -4.29
N TYR A 8 10.42 -0.14 -4.06
CA TYR A 8 9.35 -0.29 -5.03
C TYR A 8 8.58 1.01 -5.23
N THR A 9 8.00 1.15 -6.42
CA THR A 9 6.82 1.99 -6.64
C THR A 9 5.59 1.09 -6.58
N ILE A 10 4.56 1.52 -5.85
CA ILE A 10 3.30 0.78 -5.72
C ILE A 10 2.21 1.51 -6.51
N LYS A 11 1.47 0.78 -7.35
CA LYS A 11 0.35 1.32 -8.13
C LYS A 11 -0.93 0.57 -7.84
N CYS A 12 -2.06 1.27 -7.71
CA CYS A 12 -3.35 0.60 -7.65
C CYS A 12 -3.78 0.16 -9.05
N LYS A 13 -4.18 -1.10 -9.20
CA LYS A 13 -4.64 -1.65 -10.48
C LYS A 13 -5.91 -0.96 -11.01
N LEU A 14 -6.74 -0.40 -10.13
CA LEU A 14 -8.01 0.25 -10.51
C LEU A 14 -7.84 1.31 -11.60
N ASN A 15 -6.82 2.14 -11.48
CA ASN A 15 -6.60 3.33 -12.33
C ASN A 15 -5.12 3.66 -12.55
N GLY A 16 -4.19 2.89 -11.99
CA GLY A 16 -2.76 3.15 -12.09
C GLY A 16 -2.24 4.22 -11.12
N ASN A 17 -3.08 4.72 -10.20
CA ASN A 17 -2.67 5.72 -9.22
C ASN A 17 -1.52 5.21 -8.37
N LEU A 18 -0.55 6.08 -8.12
CA LEU A 18 0.60 5.79 -7.27
C LEU A 18 0.14 5.74 -5.81
N VAL A 19 0.55 4.74 -5.05
CA VAL A 19 0.25 4.67 -3.62
C VAL A 19 1.40 5.29 -2.86
N GLY A 20 1.13 6.20 -1.93
CA GLY A 20 2.16 6.83 -1.12
C GLY A 20 1.68 8.06 -0.37
N ARG A 21 2.62 8.66 0.36
CA ARG A 21 2.44 9.97 1.00
C ARG A 21 2.47 11.09 -0.02
N HIS A 22 1.78 12.18 0.29
CA HIS A 22 1.84 13.40 -0.52
C HIS A 22 3.21 14.08 -0.36
N LEU A 23 3.66 14.82 -1.39
CA LEU A 23 4.97 15.48 -1.36
C LEU A 23 5.02 16.63 -0.34
N VAL A 24 3.92 17.34 -0.20
CA VAL A 24 3.77 18.48 0.72
C VAL A 24 2.90 18.03 1.89
N GLU A 25 3.48 18.02 3.08
CA GLU A 25 2.81 17.66 4.33
C GLU A 25 3.11 18.69 5.42
N ASP A 26 2.28 18.71 6.46
CA ASP A 26 2.60 19.47 7.66
C ASP A 26 3.86 18.90 8.37
N ARG A 27 4.55 19.74 9.15
CA ARG A 27 5.82 19.37 9.80
C ARG A 27 5.67 18.69 11.17
N SER A 28 4.46 18.29 11.55
CA SER A 28 4.26 17.53 12.80
C SER A 28 4.80 16.10 12.66
N GLY A 29 5.13 15.49 13.79
CA GLY A 29 5.43 14.05 13.87
C GLY A 29 4.19 13.16 13.91
N ASN A 30 2.99 13.70 13.72
CA ASN A 30 1.76 12.91 13.70
C ASN A 30 1.77 11.93 12.52
N PRO A 31 1.06 10.78 12.63
CA PRO A 31 0.89 9.86 11.52
C PRO A 31 0.45 10.56 10.25
N LYS A 32 1.10 10.25 9.13
CA LYS A 32 0.83 10.87 7.83
C LYS A 32 -0.08 9.99 6.99
N PRO A 33 -1.17 10.52 6.42
CA PRO A 33 -2.05 9.71 5.61
C PRO A 33 -1.34 9.20 4.35
N VAL A 34 -1.65 7.97 3.96
CA VAL A 34 -1.19 7.38 2.69
C VAL A 34 -2.38 7.36 1.73
N TYR A 35 -2.15 7.85 0.53
CA TYR A 35 -3.17 8.02 -0.50
C TYR A 35 -2.85 7.22 -1.77
N ALA A 36 -3.87 7.00 -2.58
CA ALA A 36 -3.70 6.83 -4.01
C ALA A 36 -3.64 8.22 -4.64
N LEU A 37 -2.47 8.57 -5.15
CA LEU A 37 -2.13 9.84 -5.79
C LEU A 37 -2.52 9.78 -7.27
N GLY A 38 -3.28 10.77 -7.72
CA GLY A 38 -3.61 10.94 -9.12
C GLY A 38 -2.43 11.36 -9.99
N ALA A 39 -2.70 11.78 -11.22
CA ALA A 39 -1.67 11.96 -12.24
C ALA A 39 -0.72 13.12 -11.94
N GLY A 40 0.54 13.01 -12.38
CA GLY A 40 1.54 14.08 -12.27
C GLY A 40 2.32 14.12 -10.95
N ASN A 41 2.03 13.21 -10.02
CA ASN A 41 2.84 13.01 -8.82
C ASN A 41 4.14 12.25 -9.15
N GLU A 42 5.24 12.59 -8.47
CA GLU A 42 6.46 11.80 -8.53
C GLU A 42 6.22 10.41 -7.92
N PRO A 43 6.77 9.32 -8.49
CA PRO A 43 6.61 7.97 -7.95
C PRO A 43 7.11 7.86 -6.50
N PRO A 44 6.23 7.59 -5.51
CA PRO A 44 6.65 7.38 -4.14
C PRO A 44 7.53 6.14 -4.03
N GLN A 45 8.61 6.27 -3.26
CA GLN A 45 9.50 5.15 -2.99
C GLN A 45 9.05 4.43 -1.72
N TRP A 46 8.73 3.16 -1.86
CA TRP A 46 8.40 2.26 -0.76
C TRP A 46 9.58 1.35 -0.48
N VAL A 47 10.06 1.37 0.77
CA VAL A 47 10.98 0.34 1.26
C VAL A 47 10.13 -0.82 1.76
N VAL A 48 10.30 -1.98 1.14
CA VAL A 48 9.64 -3.23 1.50
C VAL A 48 10.68 -4.12 2.19
N GLU A 49 10.40 -4.50 3.42
CA GLU A 49 11.26 -5.39 4.20
C GLU A 49 10.48 -6.66 4.54
N LYS A 50 10.97 -7.80 4.05
CA LYS A 50 10.45 -9.12 4.40
C LYS A 50 11.03 -9.56 5.74
N CYS A 51 10.15 -9.85 6.70
CA CYS A 51 10.47 -10.31 8.03
C CYS A 51 9.92 -11.73 8.25
N GLU A 52 10.23 -12.37 9.38
CA GLU A 52 9.71 -13.71 9.71
C GLU A 52 8.17 -13.76 9.73
N GLU A 53 7.53 -12.67 10.17
CA GLU A 53 6.08 -12.61 10.39
C GLU A 53 5.27 -11.95 9.24
N GLY A 54 5.92 -11.51 8.16
CA GLY A 54 5.26 -10.78 7.07
C GLY A 54 6.16 -9.71 6.46
N TYR A 55 5.59 -8.56 6.15
CA TYR A 55 6.29 -7.45 5.52
C TYR A 55 6.12 -6.15 6.31
N ILE A 56 7.20 -5.40 6.44
CA ILE A 56 7.17 -4.00 6.87
C ILE A 56 7.24 -3.14 5.60
N LEU A 57 6.31 -2.19 5.50
CA LEU A 57 6.21 -1.26 4.38
C LEU A 57 6.50 0.14 4.90
N SER A 58 7.49 0.82 4.33
CA SER A 58 7.84 2.18 4.74
C SER A 58 7.84 3.15 3.56
N ASN A 59 7.32 4.35 3.76
CA ASN A 59 7.31 5.41 2.74
C ASN A 59 7.76 6.74 3.36
N ASN A 60 8.77 7.36 2.74
CA ASN A 60 9.40 8.59 3.23
C ASN A 60 9.79 8.53 4.72
N GLY A 61 10.34 7.39 5.16
CA GLY A 61 10.80 7.15 6.53
C GLY A 61 9.71 6.78 7.55
N GLY A 62 8.43 6.79 7.16
CA GLY A 62 7.33 6.36 8.03
C GLY A 62 6.88 4.93 7.76
N ARG A 63 6.55 4.16 8.81
CA ARG A 63 6.05 2.78 8.70
C ARG A 63 4.54 2.74 8.52
N ALA A 64 4.07 1.96 7.54
CA ALA A 64 2.66 1.84 7.23
C ALA A 64 1.90 1.07 8.32
N ALA A 65 0.78 1.64 8.75
CA ALA A 65 -0.11 1.08 9.76
C ALA A 65 -1.58 1.42 9.44
N SER A 66 -2.49 0.61 9.97
CA SER A 66 -3.93 0.89 9.94
C SER A 66 -4.33 1.76 11.12
N ILE A 67 -4.89 2.95 10.87
CA ILE A 67 -5.46 3.84 11.89
C ILE A 67 -6.85 4.25 11.42
N ASP A 68 -7.88 4.01 12.25
CA ASP A 68 -9.29 4.28 11.93
C ASP A 68 -9.71 3.77 10.53
N ASP A 69 -9.33 2.51 10.25
CA ASP A 69 -9.59 1.78 9.00
C ASP A 69 -9.04 2.46 7.74
N LYS A 70 -8.01 3.30 7.89
CA LYS A 70 -7.27 3.95 6.81
C LYS A 70 -5.78 3.71 6.95
N LEU A 71 -5.07 3.81 5.83
CA LEU A 71 -3.64 3.63 5.80
C LEU A 71 -2.91 4.93 6.16
N PHE A 72 -2.03 4.84 7.15
CA PHE A 72 -1.16 5.92 7.59
C PHE A 72 0.28 5.45 7.66
N ALA A 73 1.22 6.40 7.62
CA ALA A 73 2.63 6.21 7.90
C ALA A 73 2.95 6.81 9.27
N ILE A 74 3.29 5.97 10.23
CA ILE A 74 3.75 6.35 11.56
C ILE A 74 5.20 6.83 11.43
N LEU A 75 5.50 8.03 11.95
CA LEU A 75 6.82 8.65 11.82
C LEU A 75 7.71 8.47 13.06
N MET A 76 7.12 8.30 14.24
CA MET A 76 7.86 8.21 15.49
C MET A 76 8.26 6.78 15.78
N GLU A 77 9.56 6.54 16.00
CA GLU A 77 10.10 5.19 16.23
C GLU A 77 9.50 4.50 17.46
N GLU A 78 9.21 5.26 18.52
CA GLU A 78 8.56 4.77 19.74
C GLU A 78 7.13 4.26 19.52
N GLU A 79 6.49 4.67 18.42
CA GLU A 79 5.18 4.19 18.01
C GLU A 79 5.29 3.03 16.99
N PHE A 80 6.48 2.62 16.56
CA PHE A 80 6.64 1.55 15.57
C PHE A 80 6.20 0.17 16.08
N ASP A 81 6.15 -0.04 17.39
CA ASP A 81 5.56 -1.26 17.97
C ASP A 81 4.05 -1.35 17.70
N SER A 82 3.40 -0.22 17.37
CA SER A 82 2.02 -0.18 16.90
C SER A 82 1.88 -0.34 15.37
N ALA A 83 2.99 -0.31 14.62
CA ALA A 83 2.97 -0.51 13.19
C ALA A 83 2.71 -1.98 12.85
N GLU A 84 1.83 -2.20 11.86
CA GLU A 84 1.36 -3.53 11.51
C GLU A 84 2.35 -4.26 10.59
N THR A 85 2.49 -5.57 10.78
CA THR A 85 3.12 -6.45 9.77
C THR A 85 2.08 -6.88 8.75
N TRP A 86 2.38 -6.68 7.47
CA TRP A 86 1.47 -6.92 6.37
C TRP A 86 1.68 -8.31 5.77
N VAL A 87 0.59 -8.93 5.32
CA VAL A 87 0.61 -10.15 4.51
C VAL A 87 0.47 -9.75 3.05
N ILE A 88 1.53 -9.92 2.26
CA ILE A 88 1.57 -9.59 0.83
C ILE A 88 1.52 -10.89 0.01
N GLU A 89 0.43 -11.07 -0.73
CA GLU A 89 0.17 -12.29 -1.51
C GLU A 89 0.09 -11.99 -3.00
N ALA A 90 0.89 -12.70 -3.80
CA ALA A 90 0.89 -12.59 -5.25
C ALA A 90 -0.41 -13.12 -5.86
N GLN A 91 -0.93 -12.42 -6.87
CA GLN A 91 -2.14 -12.75 -7.63
C GLN A 91 -1.81 -12.95 -9.12
N PRO A 92 -0.95 -13.93 -9.48
CA PRO A 92 -0.41 -14.08 -10.84
C PRO A 92 -1.50 -14.38 -11.88
N HIS A 93 -2.63 -14.96 -11.47
CA HIS A 93 -3.78 -15.21 -12.35
C HIS A 93 -4.56 -13.94 -12.71
N GLN A 94 -4.28 -12.81 -12.05
CA GLN A 94 -4.89 -11.52 -12.36
C GLN A 94 -3.92 -10.53 -13.02
N GLY A 95 -2.65 -10.91 -13.20
CA GLY A 95 -1.61 -10.09 -13.86
C GLY A 95 -0.24 -10.26 -13.20
N GLU A 96 0.79 -9.79 -13.90
CA GLU A 96 2.16 -9.80 -13.41
C GLU A 96 2.36 -8.75 -12.31
N ASN A 97 3.23 -9.07 -11.33
CA ASN A 97 3.58 -8.18 -10.22
C ASN A 97 2.39 -7.62 -9.43
N LEU A 98 1.24 -8.29 -9.48
CA LEU A 98 0.05 -7.91 -8.72
C LEU A 98 -0.03 -8.65 -7.40
N TYR A 99 -0.35 -7.89 -6.36
CA TYR A 99 -0.43 -8.37 -5.00
C TYR A 99 -1.67 -7.82 -4.30
N THR A 100 -2.15 -8.57 -3.31
CA THR A 100 -3.02 -8.04 -2.25
C THR A 100 -2.17 -7.75 -1.02
N VAL A 101 -2.46 -6.64 -0.34
CA VAL A 101 -1.81 -6.27 0.93
C VAL A 101 -2.85 -6.38 2.05
N LYS A 102 -2.65 -7.31 2.98
CA LYS A 102 -3.63 -7.67 4.02
C LYS A 102 -3.08 -7.48 5.41
N THR A 103 -3.97 -7.28 6.38
CA THR A 103 -3.63 -7.33 7.80
C THR A 103 -3.08 -8.71 8.19
N LYS A 104 -2.40 -8.82 9.32
CA LYS A 104 -1.84 -10.12 9.80
C LYS A 104 -2.94 -11.19 9.98
N SER A 105 -4.14 -10.76 10.41
CA SER A 105 -5.34 -11.61 10.52
C SER A 105 -5.95 -12.01 9.16
N GLN A 106 -5.53 -11.35 8.08
CA GLN A 106 -6.08 -11.44 6.73
C GLN A 106 -7.57 -11.09 6.60
N SER A 107 -8.17 -10.52 7.65
CA SER A 107 -9.59 -10.12 7.64
C SER A 107 -9.84 -8.81 6.90
N LYS A 108 -8.83 -7.95 6.82
CA LYS A 108 -8.89 -6.64 6.16
C LYS A 108 -7.73 -6.51 5.17
N ALA A 109 -7.92 -5.66 4.17
CA ALA A 109 -6.93 -5.43 3.13
C ALA A 109 -6.90 -3.97 2.71
N TRP A 110 -5.77 -3.58 2.11
CA TRP A 110 -5.68 -2.30 1.43
C TRP A 110 -6.72 -2.24 0.30
N SER A 111 -7.36 -1.08 0.18
CA SER A 111 -8.35 -0.81 -0.84
C SER A 111 -8.30 0.65 -1.23
N GLN A 112 -8.10 0.95 -2.51
CA GLN A 112 -8.33 2.31 -2.98
C GLN A 112 -9.83 2.61 -2.97
N THR A 113 -10.23 3.66 -2.26
CA THR A 113 -11.61 4.12 -2.25
C THR A 113 -11.88 5.16 -3.35
N THR A 114 -13.13 5.58 -3.48
CA THR A 114 -13.52 6.75 -4.29
C THR A 114 -13.63 8.03 -3.46
N GLU A 115 -13.38 7.94 -2.15
CA GLU A 115 -13.38 9.09 -1.24
C GLU A 115 -12.09 9.89 -1.43
N VAL A 116 -12.23 11.20 -1.61
CA VAL A 116 -11.11 12.11 -1.80
C VAL A 116 -10.43 12.36 -0.45
N GLY A 117 -9.09 12.40 -0.45
CA GLY A 117 -8.30 12.76 0.71
C GLY A 117 -8.38 14.25 1.06
N SER A 118 -7.53 14.72 1.98
CA SER A 118 -7.47 16.14 2.31
C SER A 118 -6.82 16.98 1.21
N GLU A 119 -6.03 16.35 0.34
CA GLU A 119 -5.30 16.99 -0.74
C GLU A 119 -6.00 16.80 -2.10
N PRO A 120 -5.90 17.76 -3.03
CA PRO A 120 -6.45 17.63 -4.37
C PRO A 120 -5.92 16.39 -5.11
N ASP A 121 -6.79 15.71 -5.85
CA ASP A 121 -6.44 14.53 -6.66
C ASP A 121 -5.79 13.38 -5.84
N THR A 122 -6.16 13.27 -4.57
CA THR A 122 -5.78 12.14 -3.71
C THR A 122 -7.01 11.35 -3.31
N PHE A 123 -6.89 10.03 -3.24
CA PHE A 123 -7.95 9.12 -2.83
C PHE A 123 -7.49 8.32 -1.62
N ILE A 124 -8.40 8.06 -0.68
CA ILE A 124 -8.07 7.32 0.54
C ILE A 124 -7.70 5.87 0.21
N ILE A 125 -6.62 5.36 0.82
CA ILE A 125 -6.37 3.93 0.93
C ILE A 125 -7.00 3.46 2.24
N ALA A 126 -8.11 2.73 2.16
CA ALA A 126 -8.74 2.10 3.30
C ALA A 126 -8.01 0.79 3.66
N VAL A 127 -8.09 0.40 4.93
CA VAL A 127 -7.73 -0.92 5.43
C VAL A 127 -9.01 -1.54 5.99
N ASP A 128 -9.77 -2.23 5.15
CA ASP A 128 -11.12 -2.70 5.50
C ASP A 128 -11.41 -4.10 4.94
N TYR A 129 -12.55 -4.66 5.33
CA TYR A 129 -13.11 -5.87 4.75
C TYR A 129 -13.22 -5.72 3.24
N PHE A 130 -12.85 -6.78 2.53
CA PHE A 130 -12.82 -6.78 1.07
C PHE A 130 -13.77 -7.84 0.53
N THR A 131 -14.31 -7.56 -0.65
CA THR A 131 -15.13 -8.52 -1.38
C THR A 131 -14.28 -9.20 -2.45
N VAL A 132 -14.48 -10.50 -2.61
CA VAL A 132 -13.90 -11.27 -3.71
C VAL A 132 -15.03 -11.81 -4.58
N ARG A 133 -14.73 -12.01 -5.86
CA ARG A 133 -15.60 -12.79 -6.73
C ARG A 133 -15.32 -14.27 -6.51
N GLU A 134 -16.39 -15.02 -6.25
CA GLU A 134 -16.32 -16.47 -6.09
C GLU A 134 -15.92 -17.13 -7.41
N SER A 135 -14.69 -17.62 -7.46
CA SER A 135 -14.10 -18.38 -8.57
C SER A 135 -12.92 -19.22 -8.07
N LEU A 136 -12.40 -20.10 -8.92
CA LEU A 136 -11.19 -20.88 -8.65
C LEU A 136 -10.15 -20.61 -9.76
N PRO A 137 -9.05 -19.89 -9.48
CA PRO A 137 -8.74 -19.19 -8.22
C PRO A 137 -9.68 -18.00 -7.95
N VAL A 138 -9.74 -17.54 -6.70
CA VAL A 138 -10.55 -16.38 -6.29
C VAL A 138 -10.13 -15.13 -7.05
N GLN A 139 -11.08 -14.26 -7.40
CA GLN A 139 -10.79 -13.01 -8.11
C GLN A 139 -11.01 -11.81 -7.20
N TYR A 140 -9.96 -11.08 -6.89
CA TYR A 140 -10.01 -9.81 -6.18
C TYR A 140 -10.48 -8.68 -7.11
N LEU A 141 -11.17 -7.70 -6.54
CA LEU A 141 -11.57 -6.50 -7.26
C LEU A 141 -10.33 -5.62 -7.54
N PRO A 142 -10.31 -4.84 -8.64
CA PRO A 142 -9.14 -4.05 -9.02
C PRO A 142 -8.65 -3.07 -7.95
N HIS A 143 -9.55 -2.55 -7.11
CA HIS A 143 -9.19 -1.63 -6.03
C HIS A 143 -8.45 -2.30 -4.85
N ASN A 144 -8.45 -3.63 -4.76
CA ASN A 144 -7.68 -4.40 -3.77
C ASN A 144 -6.36 -4.96 -4.33
N LEU A 145 -6.05 -4.67 -5.60
CA LEU A 145 -4.88 -5.18 -6.29
C LEU A 145 -3.87 -4.06 -6.49
N PHE A 146 -2.64 -4.33 -6.07
CA PHE A 146 -1.54 -3.39 -6.13
C PHE A 146 -0.37 -3.98 -6.90
N GLU A 147 0.12 -3.23 -7.88
CA GLU A 147 1.31 -3.57 -8.63
C GLU A 147 2.54 -3.06 -7.89
N PHE A 148 3.50 -3.95 -7.62
CA PHE A 148 4.79 -3.60 -7.01
C PHE A 148 5.86 -3.61 -8.10
N VAL A 149 6.34 -2.43 -8.48
CA VAL A 149 7.37 -2.25 -9.52
C VAL A 149 8.69 -1.92 -8.84
N SER A 150 9.68 -2.80 -8.97
CA SER A 150 11.02 -2.56 -8.43
C SER A 150 11.65 -1.34 -9.11
N ILE A 151 12.22 -0.42 -8.33
CA ILE A 151 12.91 0.76 -8.89
C ILE A 151 14.19 0.36 -9.64
N GLY A 152 14.81 -0.76 -9.24
CA GLY A 152 15.96 -1.32 -9.96
C GLY A 152 15.63 -1.77 -11.39
N ASP A 153 14.36 -2.10 -11.66
CA ASP A 153 13.89 -2.58 -12.97
C ASP A 153 13.37 -1.43 -13.86
N MET A 154 13.33 -0.18 -13.36
CA MET A 154 12.90 1.00 -14.12
C MET A 154 14.05 1.66 -14.94
N GLN A 155 15.22 1.01 -15.06
CA GLN A 155 16.38 1.54 -15.80
C GLN A 155 16.58 0.98 -17.23
N ASP A 156 15.65 0.20 -17.77
CA ASP A 156 15.72 -0.33 -19.14
C ASP A 156 14.80 0.41 -20.14
#